data_AF-A0A094E5R3-F1
#
_entry.id   AF-A0A094E5R3-F1
#
_cell.length_a   1.000
_cell.length_b   1.000
_cell.length_c   1.000
_cell.angle_alpha   90.00
_cell.angle_beta   90.00
_cell.angle_gamma   90.00
#
_symmetry.space_group_name_H-M   'P 1'
#
loop_
_entity.id
_entity.type
_entity.pdbx_description
1 polymer ?
#
loop_
_entity_poly.entity_id
_entity_poly.type
_entity_poly.pdbx_seq_one_letter_code
_entity_poly.pdbx_strand_id
1 'polypeptide(L)'
;MSDSLYELLAPHLGQTSSASLRAPSDPITSTYLARLTTLPLSSLSDTEPQSLAQTSHSLLLSLQALSSRSHKAVIASSDHLSSLQTTLPAIAESTTKLQDAIPKLDEEALRFATTYNKNTENAILDRRRKALLLSRNSDRLGDVLELPTLLSSAISTSGATSSTNNTSSSATINYASALDLNAHIRRLHGLYPESRLVSSVTVQAEEEMQAMTTNLISSLKAQGLKLAAAMRTISWLRRIAPELDTPGSEVGSSHEGSLGGLFLVCRLANLMAMLGALEPLRELADQELSNNASPATKKDPSTAWSGGQQTERYLKRYIEIFREQSFAIISMFRSIFPAAAEGEVEGVAGKGKGDSDMLQPLPSSLSTFPLHLVGVLLDTLKKYLPNVQDRATRDSLLTQVLYCAASLGRLGGDFSMILTFLEEEGEDTEEWVDVIRKHRVLAGKLESMVGARES
;
A
#
# COMPACT_ATOMS: atom_id res chain seq x y z
N MET A 1 97.08 71.67 9.51
CA MET A 1 97.47 72.82 8.65
C MET A 1 96.49 73.04 7.49
N SER A 2 95.76 72.02 7.03
CA SER A 2 94.64 72.16 6.07
C SER A 2 93.47 72.97 6.65
N ASP A 3 93.12 72.70 7.91
CA ASP A 3 91.94 73.31 8.56
C ASP A 3 92.15 74.81 8.81
N SER A 4 93.37 75.20 9.19
CA SER A 4 93.77 76.60 9.36
C SER A 4 93.77 77.41 8.07
N LEU A 5 93.94 76.78 6.91
CA LEU A 5 93.89 77.43 5.60
C LEU A 5 92.45 77.55 5.10
N TYR A 6 91.62 76.53 5.34
CA TYR A 6 90.19 76.57 5.04
C TYR A 6 89.48 77.68 5.82
N GLU A 7 89.80 77.85 7.10
CA GLU A 7 89.25 78.92 7.94
C GLU A 7 89.67 80.33 7.47
N LEU A 8 90.85 80.46 6.86
CA LEU A 8 91.39 81.71 6.30
C LEU A 8 90.82 82.03 4.90
N LEU A 9 90.50 81.01 4.10
CA LEU A 9 89.91 81.14 2.75
C LEU A 9 88.38 81.27 2.79
N ALA A 10 87.71 80.72 3.81
CA ALA A 10 86.26 80.73 3.99
C ALA A 10 85.57 82.11 3.80
N PRO A 11 86.12 83.24 4.29
CA PRO A 11 85.50 84.55 4.08
C PRO A 11 85.72 85.14 2.67
N HIS A 12 86.67 84.61 1.89
CA HIS A 12 87.00 85.09 0.53
C HIS A 12 86.38 84.25 -0.60
N LEU A 13 85.84 83.07 -0.28
CA LEU A 13 84.93 82.31 -1.15
C LEU A 13 83.58 83.04 -1.19
N GLY A 14 83.53 84.13 -1.96
CA GLY A 14 82.41 85.05 -2.02
C GLY A 14 81.04 84.36 -2.02
N GLN A 15 80.15 84.86 -1.17
CA GLN A 15 78.74 84.50 -1.11
C GLN A 15 78.09 84.65 -2.49
N THR A 16 77.93 83.56 -3.24
CA THR A 16 76.82 83.39 -4.19
C THR A 16 76.43 81.91 -4.22
N SER A 17 75.16 81.65 -3.94
CA SER A 17 74.46 80.36 -4.04
C SER A 17 74.67 79.36 -2.89
N SER A 18 73.95 79.65 -1.81
CA SER A 18 73.50 78.75 -0.74
C SER A 18 73.07 77.35 -1.23
N ALA A 19 73.90 76.33 -0.99
CA ALA A 19 73.49 74.91 -0.81
C ALA A 19 74.67 73.94 -0.58
N SER A 20 75.93 74.31 -0.84
CA SER A 20 77.04 73.33 -0.89
C SER A 20 78.30 73.68 -0.08
N LEU A 21 78.18 74.36 1.06
CA LEU A 21 79.25 74.35 2.07
C LEU A 21 79.09 73.09 2.93
N ARG A 22 79.47 71.94 2.37
CA ARG A 22 79.55 70.68 3.09
C ARG A 22 80.78 70.71 4.02
N ALA A 23 80.57 70.32 5.26
CA ALA A 23 81.55 70.31 6.35
C ALA A 23 82.90 69.65 5.98
N PRO A 24 84.02 70.01 6.65
CA PRO A 24 85.38 69.54 6.35
C PRO A 24 85.65 68.03 6.58
N SER A 25 84.62 67.20 6.75
CA SER A 25 84.77 65.76 7.04
C SER A 25 84.86 64.86 5.80
N ASP A 26 84.83 65.43 4.59
CA ASP A 26 84.98 64.64 3.36
C ASP A 26 86.49 64.49 3.05
N PRO A 27 87.04 63.26 3.04
CA PRO A 27 88.49 63.04 2.88
C PRO A 27 89.04 63.69 1.60
N ILE A 28 88.22 63.78 0.55
CA ILE A 28 88.58 64.38 -0.73
C ILE A 28 88.89 65.87 -0.57
N THR A 29 88.08 66.61 0.20
CA THR A 29 88.28 68.04 0.44
C THR A 29 89.57 68.30 1.22
N SER A 30 89.86 67.46 2.24
CA SER A 30 91.08 67.59 3.03
C SER A 30 92.36 67.32 2.22
N THR A 31 92.34 66.32 1.33
CA THR A 31 93.49 66.00 0.44
C THR A 31 93.74 67.09 -0.60
N TYR A 32 92.68 67.71 -1.12
CA TYR A 32 92.81 68.81 -2.07
C TYR A 32 93.39 70.07 -1.41
N LEU A 33 92.93 70.41 -0.20
CA LEU A 33 93.49 71.53 0.58
C LEU A 33 94.97 71.31 0.93
N ALA A 34 95.36 70.07 1.27
CA ALA A 34 96.76 69.72 1.46
C ALA A 34 97.58 69.88 0.17
N ARG A 35 97.01 69.50 -1.00
CA ARG A 35 97.67 69.71 -2.29
C ARG A 35 97.88 71.20 -2.60
N LEU A 36 96.88 72.05 -2.36
CA LEU A 36 97.00 73.50 -2.57
C LEU A 36 98.16 74.13 -1.79
N THR A 37 98.46 73.63 -0.59
CA THR A 37 99.60 74.12 0.22
C THR A 37 100.97 73.81 -0.39
N THR A 38 101.04 72.86 -1.31
CA THR A 38 102.32 72.38 -1.88
C THR A 38 102.66 73.01 -3.24
N LEU A 39 101.77 73.83 -3.82
CA LEU A 39 101.98 74.45 -5.13
C LEU A 39 102.51 75.89 -5.03
N PRO A 40 103.40 76.34 -5.95
CA PRO A 40 103.90 77.71 -6.00
C PRO A 40 102.82 78.72 -6.44
N LEU A 41 102.86 79.96 -5.90
CA LEU A 41 101.82 80.99 -6.11
C LEU A 41 101.48 81.28 -7.58
N SER A 42 102.47 81.27 -8.47
CA SER A 42 102.27 81.51 -9.91
C SER A 42 101.47 80.39 -10.60
N SER A 43 101.59 79.15 -10.12
CA SER A 43 100.78 78.03 -10.63
C SER A 43 99.34 78.07 -10.09
N LEU A 44 99.15 78.63 -8.89
CA LEU A 44 97.85 78.76 -8.24
C LEU A 44 96.96 79.81 -8.94
N SER A 45 97.54 80.90 -9.45
CA SER A 45 96.76 81.95 -10.14
C SER A 45 96.39 81.55 -11.57
N ASP A 46 97.32 80.92 -12.30
CA ASP A 46 97.17 80.79 -13.75
C ASP A 46 96.70 79.39 -14.16
N THR A 47 97.20 78.33 -13.51
CA THR A 47 97.01 76.94 -13.97
C THR A 47 95.95 76.16 -13.20
N GLU A 48 95.84 76.38 -11.89
CA GLU A 48 94.86 75.68 -11.04
C GLU A 48 93.39 75.99 -11.39
N PRO A 49 92.96 77.26 -11.59
CA PRO A 49 91.56 77.52 -11.96
C PRO A 49 91.21 76.95 -13.33
N GLN A 50 92.16 76.93 -14.27
CA GLN A 50 91.98 76.28 -15.57
C GLN A 50 91.86 74.76 -15.43
N SER A 51 92.68 74.13 -14.59
CA SER A 51 92.59 72.70 -14.27
C SER A 51 91.28 72.33 -13.58
N LEU A 52 90.82 73.15 -12.64
CA LEU A 52 89.55 72.92 -11.93
C LEU A 52 88.33 73.14 -12.84
N ALA A 53 88.37 74.14 -13.72
CA ALA A 53 87.36 74.32 -14.75
C ALA A 53 87.35 73.13 -15.74
N GLN A 54 88.52 72.63 -16.14
CA GLN A 54 88.63 71.48 -17.03
C GLN A 54 88.14 70.18 -16.37
N THR A 55 88.51 69.93 -15.11
CA THR A 55 88.09 68.73 -14.37
C THR A 55 86.60 68.78 -14.03
N SER A 56 86.06 69.92 -13.63
CA SER A 56 84.61 70.08 -13.41
C SER A 56 83.83 69.89 -14.70
N HIS A 57 84.28 70.48 -15.82
CA HIS A 57 83.65 70.26 -17.12
C HIS A 57 83.75 68.78 -17.55
N SER A 58 84.91 68.15 -17.37
CA SER A 58 85.10 66.72 -17.65
C SER A 58 84.20 65.83 -16.78
N LEU A 59 84.07 66.14 -15.48
CA LEU A 59 83.19 65.41 -14.58
C LEU A 59 81.73 65.62 -14.92
N LEU A 60 81.31 66.85 -15.27
CA LEU A 60 79.95 67.12 -15.73
C LEU A 60 79.65 66.38 -17.03
N LEU A 61 80.58 66.35 -17.99
CA LEU A 61 80.41 65.53 -19.19
C LEU A 61 80.36 64.04 -18.85
N SER A 62 81.17 63.56 -17.90
CA SER A 62 81.16 62.16 -17.46
C SER A 62 79.87 61.80 -16.73
N LEU A 63 79.32 62.70 -15.91
CA LEU A 63 78.05 62.52 -15.22
C LEU A 63 76.87 62.65 -16.18
N GLN A 64 76.94 63.55 -17.16
CA GLN A 64 75.94 63.65 -18.22
C GLN A 64 75.98 62.42 -19.12
N ALA A 65 77.17 61.88 -19.43
CA ALA A 65 77.33 60.66 -20.19
C ALA A 65 76.90 59.41 -19.39
N LEU A 66 77.18 59.38 -18.09
CA LEU A 66 76.76 58.29 -17.21
C LEU A 66 75.25 58.34 -16.97
N SER A 67 74.70 59.53 -16.75
CA SER A 67 73.25 59.76 -16.70
C SER A 67 72.62 59.34 -18.04
N SER A 68 73.06 59.86 -19.18
CA SER A 68 72.46 59.47 -20.47
C SER A 68 72.58 57.96 -20.76
N ARG A 69 73.71 57.33 -20.41
CA ARG A 69 73.94 55.90 -20.62
C ARG A 69 73.17 55.02 -19.65
N SER A 70 73.03 55.43 -18.39
CA SER A 70 72.56 54.56 -17.30
C SER A 70 71.37 55.08 -16.51
N HIS A 71 70.75 56.20 -16.91
CA HIS A 71 69.57 56.78 -16.26
C HIS A 71 68.43 55.77 -16.15
N LYS A 72 68.24 54.89 -17.15
CA LYS A 72 67.25 53.80 -17.07
C LYS A 72 67.56 52.80 -15.94
N ALA A 73 68.82 52.48 -15.71
CA ALA A 73 69.24 51.59 -14.63
C ALA A 73 69.12 52.26 -13.26
N VAL A 74 69.41 53.57 -13.17
CA VAL A 74 69.26 54.37 -11.94
C VAL A 74 67.78 54.56 -11.58
N ILE A 75 66.91 54.82 -12.57
CA ILE A 75 65.47 54.85 -12.34
C ILE A 75 64.99 53.47 -11.91
N ALA A 76 65.36 52.40 -12.64
CA ALA A 76 64.95 51.06 -12.28
C ALA A 76 65.39 50.69 -10.86
N SER A 77 66.60 51.03 -10.43
CA SER A 77 67.05 50.76 -9.06
C SER A 77 66.29 51.56 -8.01
N SER A 78 65.96 52.83 -8.29
CA SER A 78 65.12 53.65 -7.42
C SER A 78 63.67 53.12 -7.34
N ASP A 79 63.11 52.69 -8.47
CA ASP A 79 61.78 52.08 -8.55
C ASP A 79 61.75 50.74 -7.81
N HIS A 80 62.80 49.93 -7.95
CA HIS A 80 62.95 48.69 -7.19
C HIS A 80 63.13 48.96 -5.69
N LEU A 81 63.85 50.00 -5.30
CA LEU A 81 64.01 50.36 -3.88
C LEU A 81 62.68 50.81 -3.27
N SER A 82 61.91 51.65 -3.98
CA SER A 82 60.59 52.09 -3.52
C SER A 82 59.56 50.95 -3.51
N SER A 83 59.59 50.06 -4.51
CA SER A 83 58.79 48.84 -4.53
C SER A 83 59.19 47.89 -3.39
N LEU A 84 60.47 47.74 -3.09
CA LEU A 84 60.95 46.92 -1.96
C LEU A 84 60.48 47.49 -0.62
N GLN A 85 60.51 48.83 -0.47
CA GLN A 85 60.01 49.50 0.73
C GLN A 85 58.51 49.26 1.00
N THR A 86 57.70 48.97 -0.03
CA THR A 86 56.26 48.69 0.11
C THR A 86 55.94 47.20 0.15
N THR A 87 56.65 46.38 -0.62
CA THR A 87 56.45 44.93 -0.65
C THR A 87 56.95 44.23 0.61
N LEU A 88 58.04 44.69 1.23
CA LEU A 88 58.57 44.06 2.44
C LEU A 88 57.58 44.15 3.63
N PRO A 89 56.95 45.31 3.93
CA PRO A 89 55.87 45.37 4.91
C PRO A 89 54.66 44.53 4.54
N ALA A 90 54.25 44.50 3.26
CA ALA A 90 53.13 43.68 2.82
C ALA A 90 53.39 42.17 2.99
N ILE A 91 54.63 41.73 2.75
CA ILE A 91 55.07 40.35 3.02
C ILE A 91 55.12 40.08 4.52
N ALA A 92 55.58 41.03 5.33
CA ALA A 92 55.56 40.88 6.79
C ALA A 92 54.13 40.77 7.33
N GLU A 93 53.20 41.59 6.81
CA GLU A 93 51.78 41.53 7.17
C GLU A 93 51.12 40.23 6.71
N SER A 94 51.42 39.74 5.50
CA SER A 94 50.88 38.45 5.02
C SER A 94 51.46 37.27 5.80
N THR A 95 52.74 37.34 6.18
CA THR A 95 53.41 36.32 6.99
C THR A 95 52.83 36.27 8.40
N THR A 96 52.57 37.42 9.02
CA THR A 96 51.92 37.47 10.35
C THR A 96 50.48 36.97 10.29
N LYS A 97 49.71 37.36 9.27
CA LYS A 97 48.36 36.80 9.03
C LYS A 97 48.37 35.28 8.85
N LEU A 98 49.36 34.76 8.12
CA LEU A 98 49.51 33.33 7.92
C LEU A 98 49.90 32.63 9.24
N GLN A 99 50.83 33.22 9.99
CA GLN A 99 51.26 32.73 11.30
C GLN A 99 50.08 32.65 12.29
N ASP A 100 49.16 33.61 12.25
CA ASP A 100 47.97 33.62 13.11
C ASP A 100 46.86 32.67 12.62
N ALA A 101 46.81 32.37 11.31
CA ALA A 101 45.78 31.52 10.71
C ALA A 101 46.10 30.02 10.81
N ILE A 102 47.38 29.64 10.70
CA ILE A 102 47.84 28.24 10.81
C ILE A 102 47.36 27.54 12.10
N PRO A 103 47.54 28.10 13.32
CA PRO A 103 47.13 27.40 14.53
C PRO A 103 45.61 27.25 14.63
N LYS A 104 44.82 28.20 14.10
CA LYS A 104 43.35 28.07 14.06
C LYS A 104 42.93 26.94 13.13
N LEU A 105 43.60 26.80 11.98
CA LEU A 105 43.34 25.71 11.06
C LEU A 105 43.73 24.36 11.67
N ASP A 106 44.86 24.30 12.37
CA ASP A 106 45.32 23.07 13.04
C ASP A 106 44.40 22.68 14.19
N GLU A 107 43.93 23.65 14.99
CA GLU A 107 42.93 23.40 16.04
C GLU A 107 41.63 22.85 15.45
N GLU A 108 41.10 23.44 14.37
CA GLU A 108 39.90 22.92 13.70
C GLU A 108 40.14 21.56 13.03
N ALA A 109 41.33 21.31 12.49
CA ALA A 109 41.70 20.01 11.91
C ALA A 109 41.80 18.91 12.98
N LEU A 110 42.41 19.20 14.13
CA LEU A 110 42.46 18.31 15.28
C LEU A 110 41.06 18.08 15.86
N ARG A 111 40.24 19.13 15.93
CA ARG A 111 38.85 19.04 16.36
C ARG A 111 38.04 18.16 15.41
N PHE A 112 38.22 18.30 14.10
CA PHE A 112 37.60 17.43 13.10
C PHE A 112 38.09 15.98 13.22
N ALA A 113 39.40 15.76 13.34
CA ALA A 113 39.99 14.43 13.44
C ALA A 113 39.53 13.69 14.70
N THR A 114 39.39 14.39 15.83
CA THR A 114 38.90 13.82 17.09
C THR A 114 37.40 13.56 17.07
N THR A 115 36.60 14.50 16.54
CA THR A 115 35.13 14.37 16.46
C THR A 115 34.64 13.39 15.42
N TYR A 116 35.42 13.10 14.36
CA TYR A 116 35.06 12.15 13.31
C TYR A 116 35.99 10.94 13.23
N ASN A 117 36.70 10.63 14.32
CA ASN A 117 37.51 9.43 14.37
C ASN A 117 36.64 8.18 14.20
N LYS A 118 37.13 7.20 13.43
CA LYS A 118 36.46 5.93 13.14
C LYS A 118 36.35 5.03 14.38
N ASN A 119 37.21 5.24 15.38
CA ASN A 119 37.28 4.42 16.59
C ASN A 119 36.35 4.89 17.71
N THR A 120 35.79 6.11 17.62
CA THR A 120 34.84 6.65 18.61
C THR A 120 33.41 6.57 18.07
N GLU A 121 32.46 6.13 18.90
CA GLU A 121 31.03 6.09 18.55
C GLU A 121 30.46 7.50 18.45
N ASN A 122 30.55 8.08 17.25
CA ASN A 122 30.03 9.42 16.97
C ASN A 122 28.61 9.31 16.43
N ALA A 123 27.64 9.85 17.18
CA ALA A 123 26.23 9.87 16.80
C ALA A 123 25.99 10.48 15.40
N ILE A 124 26.83 11.42 14.97
CA ILE A 124 26.76 12.05 13.64
C ILE A 124 27.20 11.07 12.55
N LEU A 125 28.30 10.32 12.76
CA LEU A 125 28.76 9.30 11.81
C LEU A 125 27.77 8.14 11.73
N ASP A 126 27.19 7.73 12.85
CA ASP A 126 26.17 6.68 12.86
C ASP A 126 24.88 7.14 12.19
N ARG A 127 24.45 8.38 12.40
CA ARG A 127 23.32 8.96 11.66
C ARG A 127 23.61 9.01 10.16
N ARG A 128 24.82 9.41 9.75
CA ARG A 128 25.24 9.41 8.34
C ARG A 128 25.29 7.99 7.77
N ARG A 129 25.83 7.03 8.50
CA ARG A 129 25.87 5.61 8.11
C ARG A 129 24.45 5.06 7.94
N LYS A 130 23.56 5.31 8.90
CA LYS A 130 22.14 4.93 8.81
C LYS A 130 21.44 5.60 7.63
N ALA A 131 21.67 6.89 7.39
CA ALA A 131 21.12 7.62 6.25
C ALA A 131 21.62 7.07 4.91
N LEU A 132 22.91 6.73 4.80
CA LEU A 132 23.48 6.11 3.60
C LEU A 132 22.92 4.69 3.38
N LEU A 133 22.73 3.91 4.45
CA LEU A 133 22.09 2.60 4.37
C LEU A 133 20.63 2.73 3.92
N LEU A 134 19.89 3.72 4.41
CA LEU A 134 18.51 3.97 4.01
C LEU A 134 18.44 4.44 2.55
N SER A 135 19.31 5.36 2.14
CA SER A 135 19.39 5.82 0.74
C SER A 135 19.76 4.70 -0.23
N ARG A 136 20.60 3.74 0.17
CA ARG A 136 20.93 2.59 -0.69
C ARG A 136 19.76 1.60 -0.83
N ASN A 137 18.91 1.50 0.19
CA ASN A 137 17.80 0.56 0.22
C ASN A 137 16.44 1.24 0.04
N SER A 138 16.40 2.51 -0.39
CA SER A 138 15.16 3.28 -0.53
C SER A 138 14.19 2.61 -1.47
N ASP A 139 14.69 2.09 -2.59
CA ASP A 139 13.86 1.49 -3.64
C ASP A 139 13.22 0.20 -3.12
N ARG A 140 13.99 -0.63 -2.41
CA ARG A 140 13.48 -1.87 -1.79
C ARG A 140 12.44 -1.59 -0.69
N LEU A 141 12.62 -0.51 0.07
CA LEU A 141 11.61 -0.09 1.05
C LEU A 141 10.36 0.45 0.33
N GLY A 142 10.53 1.14 -0.79
CA GLY A 142 9.45 1.55 -1.68
C GLY A 142 8.63 0.35 -2.14
N ASP A 143 9.28 -0.66 -2.69
CA ASP A 143 8.62 -1.90 -3.14
C ASP A 143 7.81 -2.56 -2.02
N VAL A 144 8.34 -2.60 -0.78
CA VAL A 144 7.63 -3.17 0.38
C VAL A 144 6.41 -2.32 0.76
N LEU A 145 6.51 -1.00 0.66
CA LEU A 145 5.41 -0.06 0.93
C LEU A 145 4.34 -0.06 -0.18
N GLU A 146 4.69 -0.49 -1.39
CA GLU A 146 3.73 -0.65 -2.50
C GLU A 146 2.95 -1.97 -2.44
N LEU A 147 3.36 -2.95 -1.63
CA LEU A 147 2.66 -4.25 -1.56
C LEU A 147 1.16 -4.12 -1.20
N PRO A 148 0.73 -3.32 -0.20
CA PRO A 148 -0.68 -3.15 0.11
C PRO A 148 -1.47 -2.47 -1.01
N THR A 149 -0.88 -1.49 -1.70
CA THR A 149 -1.55 -0.79 -2.80
C THR A 149 -1.68 -1.66 -4.06
N LEU A 150 -0.70 -2.52 -4.32
CA LEU A 150 -0.80 -3.55 -5.36
C LEU A 150 -1.88 -4.57 -5.04
N LEU A 151 -1.99 -4.96 -3.76
CA LEU A 151 -3.01 -5.90 -3.29
C LEU A 151 -4.42 -5.28 -3.41
N SER A 152 -4.61 -4.02 -3.02
CA SER A 152 -5.89 -3.32 -3.17
C SER A 152 -6.30 -3.14 -4.64
N SER A 153 -5.34 -2.86 -5.52
CA SER A 153 -5.55 -2.78 -6.97
C SER A 153 -5.96 -4.12 -7.59
N ALA A 154 -5.30 -5.22 -7.20
CA ALA A 154 -5.61 -6.56 -7.65
C ALA A 154 -7.04 -7.00 -7.22
N ILE A 155 -7.44 -6.65 -6.01
CA ILE A 155 -8.80 -6.93 -5.48
C ILE A 155 -9.85 -6.09 -6.20
N SER A 156 -9.62 -4.78 -6.32
CA SER A 156 -10.57 -3.84 -6.94
C SER A 156 -10.83 -4.15 -8.41
N THR A 157 -9.78 -4.47 -9.18
CA THR A 157 -9.88 -4.84 -10.60
C THR A 157 -10.70 -6.12 -10.77
N SER A 158 -10.64 -7.03 -9.81
CA SER A 158 -11.41 -8.28 -9.84
C SER A 158 -12.90 -8.07 -9.58
N GLY A 159 -13.26 -7.17 -8.66
CA GLY A 159 -14.66 -6.86 -8.32
C GLY A 159 -15.45 -6.22 -9.48
N ALA A 160 -14.81 -5.42 -10.33
CA ALA A 160 -15.48 -4.72 -11.44
C ALA A 160 -15.88 -5.63 -12.62
N THR A 161 -15.26 -6.80 -12.76
CA THR A 161 -15.44 -7.67 -13.93
C THR A 161 -16.61 -8.65 -13.83
N SER A 162 -17.30 -8.71 -12.69
CA SER A 162 -18.46 -9.60 -12.47
C SER A 162 -19.70 -9.26 -13.31
N SER A 163 -19.74 -8.10 -13.98
CA SER A 163 -20.89 -7.65 -14.76
C SER A 163 -20.86 -8.06 -16.25
N THR A 164 -19.80 -8.72 -16.73
CA THR A 164 -19.71 -9.20 -18.12
C THR A 164 -19.45 -10.71 -18.17
N ASN A 165 -20.38 -11.46 -18.76
CA ASN A 165 -20.43 -12.94 -18.77
C ASN A 165 -19.22 -13.67 -19.40
N ASN A 166 -18.16 -12.98 -19.85
CA ASN A 166 -17.10 -13.56 -20.69
C ASN A 166 -15.63 -13.37 -20.21
N THR A 167 -15.34 -12.82 -19.02
CA THR A 167 -13.95 -12.50 -18.58
C THR A 167 -13.47 -13.27 -17.34
N SER A 168 -14.13 -14.37 -16.98
CA SER A 168 -13.90 -15.10 -15.72
C SER A 168 -12.46 -15.60 -15.47
N SER A 169 -11.60 -15.70 -16.48
CA SER A 169 -10.19 -16.07 -16.31
C SER A 169 -9.32 -14.92 -15.75
N SER A 170 -9.58 -13.67 -16.14
CA SER A 170 -8.77 -12.52 -15.69
C SER A 170 -8.99 -12.24 -14.19
N ALA A 171 -10.24 -12.26 -13.75
CA ALA A 171 -10.59 -12.12 -12.34
C ALA A 171 -9.99 -13.24 -11.46
N THR A 172 -9.86 -14.46 -11.99
CA THR A 172 -9.24 -15.58 -11.25
C THR A 172 -7.74 -15.41 -11.05
N ILE A 173 -7.06 -14.82 -12.03
CA ILE A 173 -5.61 -14.58 -11.97
C ILE A 173 -5.32 -13.49 -10.95
N ASN A 174 -6.14 -12.44 -10.92
CA ASN A 174 -5.98 -11.31 -10.01
C ASN A 174 -6.23 -11.68 -8.53
N TYR A 175 -7.23 -12.52 -8.24
CA TYR A 175 -7.39 -13.03 -6.87
C TYR A 175 -6.29 -14.00 -6.47
N ALA A 176 -5.77 -14.83 -7.38
CA ALA A 176 -4.64 -15.70 -7.08
C ALA A 176 -3.36 -14.90 -6.77
N SER A 177 -3.06 -13.86 -7.56
CA SER A 177 -1.90 -13.01 -7.32
C SER A 177 -2.04 -12.20 -6.02
N ALA A 178 -3.24 -11.71 -5.67
CA ALA A 178 -3.48 -11.06 -4.39
C ALA A 178 -3.20 -12.00 -3.19
N LEU A 179 -3.56 -13.28 -3.30
CA LEU A 179 -3.26 -14.28 -2.26
C LEU A 179 -1.76 -14.55 -2.14
N ASP A 180 -1.05 -14.63 -3.26
CA ASP A 180 0.40 -14.82 -3.27
C ASP A 180 1.12 -13.59 -2.64
N LEU A 181 0.65 -12.37 -2.92
CA LEU A 181 1.14 -11.15 -2.28
C LEU A 181 0.89 -11.16 -0.77
N ASN A 182 -0.31 -11.52 -0.31
CA ASN A 182 -0.61 -11.65 1.11
C ASN A 182 0.28 -12.71 1.79
N ALA A 183 0.52 -13.85 1.14
CA ALA A 183 1.44 -14.88 1.65
C ALA A 183 2.88 -14.35 1.76
N HIS A 184 3.33 -13.55 0.78
CA HIS A 184 4.63 -12.88 0.83
C HIS A 184 4.71 -11.88 1.99
N ILE A 185 3.68 -11.05 2.20
CA ILE A 185 3.61 -10.07 3.30
C ILE A 185 3.65 -10.78 4.67
N ARG A 186 2.91 -11.88 4.84
CA ARG A 186 2.93 -12.70 6.05
C ARG A 186 4.30 -13.35 6.30
N ARG A 187 4.94 -13.84 5.24
CA ARG A 187 6.32 -14.37 5.35
C ARG A 187 7.31 -13.28 5.73
N LEU A 188 7.16 -12.07 5.16
CA LEU A 188 8.00 -10.92 5.50
C LEU A 188 7.85 -10.52 6.98
N HIS A 189 6.63 -10.58 7.51
CA HIS A 189 6.36 -10.37 8.94
C HIS A 189 7.04 -11.41 9.82
N GLY A 190 6.96 -12.70 9.44
CA GLY A 190 7.65 -13.78 10.16
C GLY A 190 9.17 -13.65 10.16
N LEU A 191 9.75 -13.05 9.10
CA LEU A 191 11.19 -12.81 9.01
C LEU A 191 11.64 -11.56 9.80
N TYR A 192 10.78 -10.54 9.92
CA TYR A 192 11.11 -9.26 10.55
C TYR A 192 10.03 -8.77 11.53
N PRO A 193 9.77 -9.49 12.63
CA PRO A 193 8.70 -9.14 13.58
C PRO A 193 8.95 -7.83 14.33
N GLU A 194 10.21 -7.46 14.57
CA GLU A 194 10.59 -6.23 15.29
C GLU A 194 10.38 -4.94 14.47
N SER A 195 10.10 -5.06 13.17
CA SER A 195 9.96 -3.90 12.28
C SER A 195 8.54 -3.33 12.32
N ARG A 196 8.39 -2.13 12.87
CA ARG A 196 7.11 -1.39 12.86
C ARG A 196 6.57 -1.14 11.45
N LEU A 197 7.45 -0.96 10.45
CA LEU A 197 7.04 -0.76 9.06
C LEU A 197 6.36 -2.03 8.51
N VAL A 198 6.97 -3.20 8.72
CA VAL A 198 6.40 -4.47 8.26
C VAL A 198 5.09 -4.78 8.98
N SER A 199 5.01 -4.49 10.29
CA SER A 199 3.75 -4.59 11.04
C SER A 199 2.65 -3.65 10.52
N SER A 200 3.00 -2.43 10.11
CA SER A 200 2.02 -1.52 9.47
C SER A 200 1.54 -2.06 8.11
N VAL A 201 2.47 -2.59 7.29
CA VAL A 201 2.15 -3.18 5.98
C VAL A 201 1.27 -4.41 6.13
N THR A 202 1.46 -5.22 7.17
CA THR A 202 0.63 -6.40 7.42
C THR A 202 -0.77 -6.03 7.86
N VAL A 203 -0.92 -5.02 8.73
CA VAL A 203 -2.25 -4.52 9.15
C VAL A 203 -3.02 -3.96 7.95
N GLN A 204 -2.37 -3.17 7.08
CA GLN A 204 -2.99 -2.69 5.85
C GLN A 204 -3.38 -3.83 4.91
N ALA A 205 -2.50 -4.82 4.75
CA ALA A 205 -2.82 -6.00 3.96
C ALA A 205 -4.02 -6.76 4.54
N GLU A 206 -4.13 -6.89 5.86
CA GLU A 206 -5.28 -7.54 6.51
C GLU A 206 -6.60 -6.80 6.26
N GLU A 207 -6.60 -5.46 6.31
CA GLU A 207 -7.76 -4.62 5.97
C GLU A 207 -8.22 -4.86 4.52
N GLU A 208 -7.28 -4.86 3.58
CA GLU A 208 -7.57 -5.12 2.18
C GLU A 208 -8.03 -6.57 1.93
N MET A 209 -7.46 -7.54 2.66
CA MET A 209 -7.93 -8.92 2.62
C MET A 209 -9.35 -9.06 3.17
N GLN A 210 -9.74 -8.26 4.17
CA GLN A 210 -11.14 -8.19 4.60
C GLN A 210 -12.04 -7.67 3.47
N ALA A 211 -11.62 -6.64 2.74
CA ALA A 211 -12.35 -6.18 1.54
C ALA A 211 -12.43 -7.26 0.44
N MET A 212 -11.40 -8.10 0.28
CA MET A 212 -11.48 -9.28 -0.60
C MET A 212 -12.53 -10.28 -0.11
N THR A 213 -12.61 -10.57 1.20
CA THR A 213 -13.61 -11.50 1.73
C THR A 213 -15.04 -10.98 1.51
N THR A 214 -15.30 -9.68 1.69
CA THR A 214 -16.63 -9.11 1.45
C THR A 214 -17.02 -9.20 -0.02
N ASN A 215 -16.09 -8.97 -0.94
CA ASN A 215 -16.30 -9.15 -2.38
C ASN A 215 -16.57 -10.61 -2.76
N LEU A 216 -15.87 -11.57 -2.16
CA LEU A 216 -16.11 -13.00 -2.37
C LEU A 216 -17.48 -13.44 -1.83
N ILE A 217 -17.86 -12.96 -0.65
CA ILE A 217 -19.19 -13.21 -0.05
C ILE A 217 -20.30 -12.62 -0.93
N SER A 218 -20.11 -11.40 -1.43
CA SER A 218 -21.00 -10.77 -2.41
C SER A 218 -21.15 -11.63 -3.68
N SER A 219 -20.03 -12.17 -4.19
CA SER A 219 -20.05 -13.08 -5.34
C SER A 219 -20.80 -14.39 -5.07
N LEU A 220 -20.73 -14.94 -3.85
CA LEU A 220 -21.50 -16.12 -3.45
C LEU A 220 -23.01 -15.87 -3.41
N LYS A 221 -23.43 -14.62 -3.13
CA LYS A 221 -24.84 -14.19 -3.14
C LYS A 221 -25.40 -13.96 -4.55
N ALA A 222 -24.59 -14.01 -5.61
CA ALA A 222 -25.06 -13.73 -6.97
C ALA A 222 -25.97 -14.85 -7.56
N GLN A 223 -27.00 -14.43 -8.30
CA GLN A 223 -28.08 -15.26 -8.84
C GLN A 223 -27.66 -16.27 -9.93
N GLY A 224 -26.46 -16.16 -10.51
CA GLY A 224 -25.99 -16.98 -11.65
C GLY A 224 -24.76 -17.85 -11.36
N LEU A 225 -24.45 -18.13 -10.10
CA LEU A 225 -23.17 -18.77 -9.76
C LEU A 225 -23.13 -20.26 -10.13
N LYS A 226 -22.26 -20.60 -11.10
CA LYS A 226 -21.96 -21.96 -11.53
C LYS A 226 -21.10 -22.71 -10.50
N LEU A 227 -21.23 -24.04 -10.43
CA LEU A 227 -20.47 -24.91 -9.51
C LEU A 227 -18.96 -24.64 -9.54
N ALA A 228 -18.35 -24.58 -10.73
CA ALA A 228 -16.92 -24.34 -10.87
C ALA A 228 -16.46 -22.97 -10.32
N ALA A 229 -17.33 -21.96 -10.36
CA ALA A 229 -17.05 -20.64 -9.79
C ALA A 229 -17.27 -20.64 -8.26
N ALA A 230 -18.29 -21.35 -7.77
CA ALA A 230 -18.51 -21.56 -6.33
C ALA A 230 -17.33 -22.30 -5.68
N MET A 231 -16.84 -23.38 -6.30
CA MET A 231 -15.67 -24.11 -5.80
C MET A 231 -14.42 -23.24 -5.71
N ARG A 232 -14.18 -22.39 -6.71
CA ARG A 232 -13.03 -21.48 -6.73
C ARG A 232 -13.12 -20.39 -5.66
N THR A 233 -14.28 -19.74 -5.54
CA THR A 233 -14.51 -18.70 -4.53
C THR A 233 -14.36 -19.25 -3.11
N ILE A 234 -14.87 -20.45 -2.85
CA ILE A 234 -14.70 -21.15 -1.58
C ILE A 234 -13.25 -21.57 -1.35
N SER A 235 -12.55 -22.04 -2.39
CA SER A 235 -11.13 -22.36 -2.28
C SER A 235 -10.27 -21.14 -1.95
N TRP A 236 -10.61 -19.95 -2.47
CA TRP A 236 -9.93 -18.72 -2.09
C TRP A 236 -10.28 -18.32 -0.66
N LEU A 237 -11.57 -18.41 -0.27
CA LEU A 237 -12.01 -18.09 1.08
C LEU A 237 -11.30 -18.95 2.15
N ARG A 238 -11.11 -20.25 1.89
CA ARG A 238 -10.31 -21.14 2.77
C ARG A 238 -8.86 -20.69 2.95
N ARG A 239 -8.26 -20.08 1.93
CA ARG A 239 -6.86 -19.60 1.97
C ARG A 239 -6.72 -18.25 2.69
N ILE A 240 -7.74 -17.40 2.60
CA ILE A 240 -7.75 -16.05 3.20
C ILE A 240 -8.05 -16.13 4.69
N ALA A 241 -9.01 -16.96 5.04
CA ALA A 241 -9.53 -17.10 6.39
C ALA A 241 -9.47 -18.58 6.79
N PRO A 242 -8.26 -19.10 7.08
CA PRO A 242 -8.11 -20.44 7.62
C PRO A 242 -8.86 -20.60 8.94
N GLU A 243 -9.03 -19.50 9.71
CA GLU A 243 -9.84 -19.43 10.94
C GLU A 243 -11.31 -19.87 10.75
N LEU A 244 -11.88 -19.70 9.55
CA LEU A 244 -13.25 -20.11 9.22
C LEU A 244 -13.35 -21.59 8.84
N ASP A 245 -12.22 -22.21 8.52
CA ASP A 245 -12.11 -23.63 8.11
C ASP A 245 -11.60 -24.48 9.28
N THR A 246 -10.81 -23.92 10.20
CA THR A 246 -10.34 -24.61 11.40
C THR A 246 -11.49 -24.87 12.38
N PRO A 247 -11.79 -26.14 12.71
CA PRO A 247 -12.78 -26.48 13.73
C PRO A 247 -12.15 -26.30 15.12
N GLY A 248 -12.00 -25.05 15.60
CA GLY A 248 -11.25 -24.80 16.83
C GLY A 248 -11.67 -23.58 17.63
N SER A 249 -12.66 -23.73 18.51
CA SER A 249 -12.65 -23.12 19.85
C SER A 249 -13.77 -23.72 20.73
N GLU A 250 -13.38 -24.62 21.63
CA GLU A 250 -13.96 -25.03 22.93
C GLU A 250 -15.47 -25.32 23.13
N VAL A 251 -16.36 -25.25 22.14
CA VAL A 251 -17.75 -25.73 22.31
C VAL A 251 -18.27 -26.41 21.04
N GLY A 252 -18.30 -27.74 21.04
CA GLY A 252 -19.09 -28.55 20.11
C GLY A 252 -18.49 -28.70 18.70
N SER A 253 -17.71 -29.76 18.49
CA SER A 253 -17.12 -30.12 17.20
C SER A 253 -18.17 -30.56 16.18
N SER A 254 -18.62 -29.64 15.33
CA SER A 254 -19.16 -29.98 14.02
C SER A 254 -17.98 -30.14 13.05
N HIS A 255 -17.85 -31.30 12.41
CA HIS A 255 -16.83 -31.59 11.37
C HIS A 255 -16.94 -30.70 10.11
N GLU A 256 -17.90 -29.76 10.11
CA GLU A 256 -18.18 -28.80 9.07
C GLU A 256 -17.66 -27.44 9.54
N GLY A 257 -16.56 -26.95 8.97
CA GLY A 257 -16.07 -25.61 9.26
C GLY A 257 -17.15 -24.54 9.04
N SER A 258 -17.05 -23.39 9.71
CA SER A 258 -18.00 -22.26 9.63
C SER A 258 -18.30 -21.82 8.18
N LEU A 259 -17.41 -22.15 7.24
CA LEU A 259 -17.54 -21.89 5.82
C LEU A 259 -18.75 -22.60 5.17
N GLY A 260 -19.10 -23.83 5.60
CA GLY A 260 -20.26 -24.57 5.08
C GLY A 260 -21.58 -23.85 5.39
N GLY A 261 -21.75 -23.46 6.66
CA GLY A 261 -22.87 -22.62 7.10
C GLY A 261 -22.92 -21.27 6.38
N LEU A 262 -21.77 -20.60 6.20
CA LEU A 262 -21.69 -19.33 5.48
C LEU A 262 -22.17 -19.46 4.02
N PHE A 263 -21.81 -20.55 3.34
CA PHE A 263 -22.29 -20.83 1.99
C PHE A 263 -23.82 -20.96 1.98
N LEU A 264 -24.37 -21.78 2.88
CA LEU A 264 -25.82 -22.00 2.96
C LEU A 264 -26.58 -20.70 3.26
N VAL A 265 -26.09 -19.87 4.18
CA VAL A 265 -26.68 -18.55 4.49
C VAL A 265 -26.62 -17.61 3.30
N CYS A 266 -25.48 -17.54 2.58
CA CYS A 266 -25.36 -16.70 1.38
C CYS A 266 -26.32 -17.16 0.28
N ARG A 267 -26.50 -18.47 0.13
CA ARG A 267 -27.43 -19.06 -0.84
C ARG A 267 -28.89 -18.88 -0.43
N LEU A 268 -29.20 -18.95 0.86
CA LEU A 268 -30.52 -18.64 1.39
C LEU A 268 -30.87 -17.18 1.15
N ALA A 269 -29.94 -16.26 1.39
CA ALA A 269 -30.16 -14.84 1.10
C ALA A 269 -30.45 -14.60 -0.39
N ASN A 270 -29.76 -15.31 -1.28
CA ASN A 270 -30.05 -15.27 -2.72
C ASN A 270 -31.45 -15.84 -3.04
N LEU A 271 -31.83 -16.97 -2.44
CA LEU A 271 -33.17 -17.55 -2.57
C LEU A 271 -34.24 -16.55 -2.11
N MET A 272 -34.08 -15.96 -0.93
CA MET A 272 -35.01 -14.97 -0.39
C MET A 272 -35.10 -13.73 -1.29
N ALA A 273 -33.99 -13.27 -1.89
CA ALA A 273 -34.01 -12.16 -2.84
C ALA A 273 -34.79 -12.52 -4.13
N MET A 274 -34.63 -13.76 -4.64
CA MET A 274 -35.40 -14.23 -5.79
C MET A 274 -36.89 -14.40 -5.47
N LEU A 275 -37.22 -14.88 -4.27
CA LEU A 275 -38.60 -14.95 -3.80
C LEU A 275 -39.18 -13.56 -3.54
N GLY A 276 -38.35 -12.60 -3.09
CA GLY A 276 -38.70 -11.19 -2.97
C GLY A 276 -39.00 -10.53 -4.31
N ALA A 277 -38.37 -10.96 -5.41
CA ALA A 277 -38.73 -10.48 -6.75
C ALA A 277 -40.17 -10.89 -7.18
N LEU A 278 -40.81 -11.84 -6.48
CA LEU A 278 -42.23 -12.17 -6.66
C LEU A 278 -43.17 -11.26 -5.87
N GLU A 279 -42.66 -10.24 -5.17
CA GLU A 279 -43.44 -9.25 -4.43
C GLU A 279 -44.63 -8.66 -5.21
N PRO A 280 -44.54 -8.25 -6.49
CA PRO A 280 -45.71 -7.76 -7.21
C PRO A 280 -46.81 -8.80 -7.39
N LEU A 281 -46.45 -10.09 -7.55
CA LEU A 281 -47.44 -11.17 -7.60
C LEU A 281 -48.01 -11.49 -6.22
N ARG A 282 -47.18 -11.33 -5.17
CA ARG A 282 -47.60 -11.48 -3.78
C ARG A 282 -48.58 -10.39 -3.37
N GLU A 283 -48.36 -9.14 -3.77
CA GLU A 283 -49.28 -8.04 -3.51
C GLU A 283 -50.65 -8.28 -4.14
N LEU A 284 -50.70 -8.79 -5.37
CA LEU A 284 -51.95 -9.17 -6.03
C LEU A 284 -52.66 -10.31 -5.28
N ALA A 285 -51.91 -11.30 -4.80
CA ALA A 285 -52.42 -12.39 -3.96
C ALA A 285 -52.93 -11.89 -2.59
N ASP A 286 -52.21 -10.95 -1.95
CA ASP A 286 -52.61 -10.34 -0.67
C ASP A 286 -53.85 -9.45 -0.84
N GLN A 287 -54.01 -8.77 -1.98
CA GLN A 287 -55.22 -8.02 -2.33
C GLN A 287 -56.43 -8.95 -2.48
N GLU A 288 -56.29 -10.08 -3.18
CA GLU A 288 -57.34 -11.11 -3.25
C GLU A 288 -57.70 -11.65 -1.87
N LEU A 289 -56.70 -11.91 -1.02
CA LEU A 289 -56.90 -12.40 0.34
C LEU A 289 -57.70 -11.38 1.19
N SER A 290 -57.37 -10.09 1.08
CA SER A 290 -58.06 -9.02 1.80
C SER A 290 -59.51 -8.83 1.32
N ASN A 291 -59.74 -8.93 0.01
CA ASN A 291 -61.07 -8.83 -0.58
C ASN A 291 -61.98 -9.99 -0.12
N ASN A 292 -61.43 -11.20 0.00
CA ASN A 292 -62.17 -12.39 0.47
C ASN A 292 -62.46 -12.35 1.99
N ALA A 293 -61.60 -11.70 2.78
CA ALA A 293 -61.79 -11.51 4.22
C ALA A 293 -62.83 -10.41 4.57
N SER A 294 -63.13 -9.50 3.64
CA SER A 294 -64.13 -8.44 3.85
C SER A 294 -65.56 -8.95 3.61
N PRO A 295 -66.48 -8.91 4.60
CA PRO A 295 -67.83 -9.46 4.46
C PRO A 295 -68.79 -8.60 3.60
N ALA A 296 -68.35 -7.43 3.13
CA ALA A 296 -69.21 -6.43 2.48
C ALA A 296 -69.41 -6.60 0.96
N THR A 297 -68.58 -7.42 0.29
CA THR A 297 -68.56 -7.59 -1.18
C THR A 297 -69.21 -8.87 -1.69
N LYS A 298 -69.82 -9.69 -0.82
CA LYS A 298 -70.55 -10.94 -1.18
C LYS A 298 -71.89 -10.70 -1.91
N LYS A 299 -72.01 -9.70 -2.78
CA LYS A 299 -73.27 -9.39 -3.49
C LYS A 299 -73.28 -9.71 -4.99
N ASP A 300 -72.14 -9.94 -5.63
CA ASP A 300 -72.10 -10.28 -7.07
C ASP A 300 -71.60 -11.71 -7.33
N PRO A 301 -72.41 -12.60 -7.96
CA PRO A 301 -72.03 -13.98 -8.26
C PRO A 301 -71.00 -14.11 -9.39
N SER A 302 -70.69 -13.03 -10.11
CA SER A 302 -69.66 -13.01 -11.16
C SER A 302 -68.24 -12.89 -10.61
N THR A 303 -68.06 -12.38 -9.39
CA THR A 303 -66.74 -12.22 -8.74
C THR A 303 -66.30 -13.46 -7.97
N ALA A 304 -67.24 -14.36 -7.65
CA ALA A 304 -66.96 -15.64 -7.01
C ALA A 304 -66.22 -16.62 -7.95
N TRP A 305 -66.43 -16.52 -9.27
CA TRP A 305 -65.81 -17.40 -10.26
C TRP A 305 -64.32 -17.09 -10.54
N SER A 306 -63.83 -15.93 -10.12
CA SER A 306 -62.43 -15.51 -10.30
C SER A 306 -61.58 -15.56 -9.02
N GLY A 307 -62.14 -16.05 -7.91
CA GLY A 307 -61.45 -16.11 -6.62
C GLY A 307 -60.26 -17.08 -6.68
N GLY A 308 -59.04 -16.57 -6.45
CA GLY A 308 -57.86 -17.41 -6.27
C GLY A 308 -56.91 -17.49 -7.46
N GLN A 309 -57.22 -16.87 -8.61
CA GLN A 309 -56.38 -16.97 -9.81
C GLN A 309 -55.03 -16.27 -9.67
N GLN A 310 -54.96 -15.11 -8.99
CA GLN A 310 -53.67 -14.46 -8.76
C GLN A 310 -52.88 -15.18 -7.67
N THR A 311 -53.57 -15.69 -6.64
CA THR A 311 -52.97 -16.54 -5.61
C THR A 311 -52.37 -17.83 -6.20
N GLU A 312 -53.06 -18.48 -7.14
CA GLU A 312 -52.55 -19.64 -7.88
C GLU A 312 -51.29 -19.31 -8.68
N ARG A 313 -51.31 -18.20 -9.45
CA ARG A 313 -50.15 -17.76 -10.25
C ARG A 313 -48.93 -17.48 -9.39
N TYR A 314 -49.14 -16.81 -8.25
CA TYR A 314 -48.10 -16.57 -7.26
C TYR A 314 -47.53 -17.89 -6.73
N LEU A 315 -48.41 -18.78 -6.24
CA LEU A 315 -47.99 -20.02 -5.58
C LEU A 315 -47.29 -20.97 -6.57
N LYS A 316 -47.78 -21.09 -7.80
CA LYS A 316 -47.13 -21.87 -8.86
C LYS A 316 -45.72 -21.37 -9.13
N ARG A 317 -45.54 -20.05 -9.29
CA ARG A 317 -44.21 -19.48 -9.56
C ARG A 317 -43.29 -19.57 -8.34
N TYR A 318 -43.84 -19.43 -7.15
CA TYR A 318 -43.12 -19.61 -5.89
C TYR A 318 -42.59 -21.03 -5.76
N ILE A 319 -43.42 -22.06 -5.95
CA ILE A 319 -43.03 -23.47 -5.86
C ILE A 319 -42.00 -23.83 -6.94
N GLU A 320 -42.15 -23.33 -8.17
CA GLU A 320 -41.17 -23.53 -9.25
C GLU A 320 -39.77 -23.01 -8.85
N ILE A 321 -39.68 -21.74 -8.43
CA ILE A 321 -38.41 -21.11 -8.03
C ILE A 321 -37.85 -21.79 -6.79
N PHE A 322 -38.68 -22.04 -5.77
CA PHE A 322 -38.26 -22.69 -4.53
C PHE A 322 -37.68 -24.07 -4.81
N ARG A 323 -38.36 -24.90 -5.62
CA ARG A 323 -37.91 -26.26 -5.96
C ARG A 323 -36.58 -26.24 -6.71
N GLU A 324 -36.46 -25.41 -7.74
CA GLU A 324 -35.24 -25.33 -8.55
C GLU A 324 -34.05 -24.87 -7.71
N GLN A 325 -34.24 -23.82 -6.93
CA GLN A 325 -33.16 -23.20 -6.17
C GLN A 325 -32.77 -24.02 -4.93
N SER A 326 -33.73 -24.59 -4.19
CA SER A 326 -33.42 -25.48 -3.05
C SER A 326 -32.63 -26.72 -3.48
N PHE A 327 -33.01 -27.35 -4.59
CA PHE A 327 -32.28 -28.48 -5.17
C PHE A 327 -30.87 -28.07 -5.61
N ALA A 328 -30.73 -26.94 -6.31
CA ALA A 328 -29.43 -26.45 -6.76
C ALA A 328 -28.50 -26.14 -5.59
N ILE A 329 -28.99 -25.53 -4.52
CA ILE A 329 -28.20 -25.17 -3.34
C ILE A 329 -27.65 -26.41 -2.64
N ILE A 330 -28.50 -27.39 -2.34
CA ILE A 330 -28.10 -28.61 -1.62
C ILE A 330 -27.18 -29.47 -2.50
N SER A 331 -27.47 -29.58 -3.80
CA SER A 331 -26.62 -30.30 -4.76
C SER A 331 -25.23 -29.66 -4.88
N MET A 332 -25.17 -28.32 -5.02
CA MET A 332 -23.88 -27.60 -5.02
C MET A 332 -23.14 -27.77 -3.70
N PHE A 333 -23.84 -27.69 -2.57
CA PHE A 333 -23.24 -27.87 -1.24
C PHE A 333 -22.58 -29.24 -1.12
N ARG A 334 -23.30 -30.32 -1.43
CA ARG A 334 -22.76 -31.70 -1.38
C ARG A 334 -21.55 -31.89 -2.30
N SER A 335 -21.55 -31.24 -3.46
CA SER A 335 -20.41 -31.28 -4.38
C SER A 335 -19.18 -30.51 -3.88
N ILE A 336 -19.35 -29.45 -3.09
CA ILE A 336 -18.25 -28.61 -2.62
C ILE A 336 -17.71 -29.11 -1.26
N PHE A 337 -18.57 -29.72 -0.44
CA PHE A 337 -18.27 -30.25 0.89
C PHE A 337 -18.62 -31.74 1.00
N PRO A 338 -17.90 -32.64 0.29
CA PRO A 338 -18.19 -34.08 0.32
C PRO A 338 -18.05 -34.68 1.73
N ALA A 339 -17.07 -34.23 2.52
CA ALA A 339 -16.86 -34.70 3.90
C ALA A 339 -18.03 -34.36 4.85
N ALA A 340 -18.72 -33.24 4.63
CA ALA A 340 -19.90 -32.87 5.42
C ALA A 340 -21.15 -33.69 5.03
N ALA A 341 -21.19 -34.21 3.80
CA ALA A 341 -22.26 -35.07 3.32
C ALA A 341 -22.11 -36.53 3.80
N GLU A 342 -20.87 -37.01 3.98
CA GLU A 342 -20.59 -38.38 4.46
C GLU A 342 -20.83 -38.53 5.98
N GLY A 343 -20.67 -37.45 6.76
CA GLY A 343 -20.99 -37.43 8.19
C GLY A 343 -22.46 -37.69 8.54
N GLU A 344 -23.38 -37.56 7.57
CA GLU A 344 -24.79 -37.96 7.73
C GLU A 344 -24.96 -39.49 7.78
N VAL A 345 -24.05 -40.26 7.15
CA VAL A 345 -24.19 -41.72 7.01
C VAL A 345 -23.67 -42.47 8.25
N GLU A 346 -22.62 -41.97 8.90
CA GLU A 346 -22.09 -42.58 10.12
C GLU A 346 -22.90 -42.23 11.39
N GLY A 347 -23.65 -41.12 11.39
CA GLY A 347 -24.51 -40.74 12.51
C GLY A 347 -25.70 -41.69 12.77
N VAL A 348 -26.04 -42.56 11.81
CA VAL A 348 -27.14 -43.53 11.92
C VAL A 348 -26.63 -44.98 12.07
N ALA A 349 -25.36 -45.26 11.74
CA ALA A 349 -24.76 -46.58 11.86
C ALA A 349 -23.75 -46.61 13.01
N GLY A 350 -24.26 -46.76 14.22
CA GLY A 350 -23.44 -46.89 15.43
C GLY A 350 -22.38 -47.99 15.30
N LYS A 351 -21.11 -47.59 15.28
CA LYS A 351 -19.99 -48.45 15.67
C LYS A 351 -19.11 -47.67 16.63
N GLY A 352 -19.37 -47.90 17.91
CA GLY A 352 -18.70 -47.21 19.00
C GLY A 352 -17.18 -47.42 19.00
N LYS A 353 -16.47 -46.34 19.27
CA LYS A 353 -15.24 -46.38 20.06
C LYS A 353 -15.23 -45.12 20.92
N GLY A 354 -15.22 -45.34 22.24
CA GLY A 354 -15.62 -44.37 23.24
C GLY A 354 -14.76 -43.13 23.31
N ASP A 355 -15.41 -42.00 23.50
CA ASP A 355 -15.28 -41.20 24.70
C ASP A 355 -16.60 -40.45 24.93
N SER A 356 -16.98 -40.26 26.18
CA SER A 356 -18.26 -39.66 26.56
C SER A 356 -18.25 -38.15 26.41
N ASP A 357 -18.92 -37.61 25.40
CA ASP A 357 -19.37 -36.22 25.40
C ASP A 357 -20.89 -36.18 25.65
N MET A 358 -21.30 -35.61 26.79
CA MET A 358 -22.69 -35.63 27.29
C MET A 358 -23.61 -34.60 26.62
N LEU A 359 -23.14 -33.93 25.58
CA LEU A 359 -23.93 -33.10 24.68
C LEU A 359 -23.76 -33.65 23.28
N GLN A 360 -24.86 -34.09 22.66
CA GLN A 360 -24.82 -34.51 21.26
C GLN A 360 -24.20 -33.38 20.42
N PRO A 361 -23.31 -33.69 19.46
CA PRO A 361 -22.74 -32.69 18.58
C PRO A 361 -23.88 -31.94 17.89
N LEU A 362 -23.76 -30.61 17.75
CA LEU A 362 -24.79 -29.79 17.12
C LEU A 362 -25.11 -30.39 15.73
N PRO A 363 -26.41 -30.48 15.36
CA PRO A 363 -26.80 -31.02 14.07
C PRO A 363 -26.08 -30.26 12.95
N SER A 364 -25.60 -30.98 11.94
CA SER A 364 -24.84 -30.39 10.83
C SER A 364 -25.63 -29.23 10.20
N SER A 365 -24.92 -28.22 9.70
CA SER A 365 -25.60 -27.07 9.07
C SER A 365 -26.42 -27.52 7.87
N LEU A 366 -25.97 -28.59 7.19
CA LEU A 366 -26.73 -29.25 6.15
C LEU A 366 -28.03 -29.92 6.64
N SER A 367 -28.06 -30.56 7.81
CA SER A 367 -29.26 -31.26 8.29
C SER A 367 -30.39 -30.32 8.71
N THR A 368 -30.03 -29.14 9.25
CA THR A 368 -31.01 -28.12 9.69
C THR A 368 -31.54 -27.28 8.53
N PHE A 369 -30.76 -27.16 7.44
CA PHE A 369 -31.08 -26.27 6.33
C PHE A 369 -32.33 -26.68 5.52
N PRO A 370 -32.50 -27.94 5.07
CA PRO A 370 -33.75 -28.40 4.45
C PRO A 370 -34.95 -28.25 5.36
N LEU A 371 -34.82 -28.53 6.67
CA LEU A 371 -35.91 -28.36 7.63
C LEU A 371 -36.38 -26.90 7.71
N HIS A 372 -35.44 -25.95 7.74
CA HIS A 372 -35.78 -24.52 7.71
C HIS A 372 -36.45 -24.12 6.39
N LEU A 373 -35.94 -24.58 5.24
CA LEU A 373 -36.56 -24.32 3.94
C LEU A 373 -38.00 -24.85 3.86
N VAL A 374 -38.23 -26.05 4.40
CA VAL A 374 -39.55 -26.67 4.48
C VAL A 374 -40.48 -25.83 5.36
N GLY A 375 -40.02 -25.37 6.52
CA GLY A 375 -40.81 -24.46 7.38
C GLY A 375 -41.29 -23.22 6.62
N VAL A 376 -40.39 -22.55 5.89
CA VAL A 376 -40.73 -21.37 5.08
C VAL A 376 -41.75 -21.68 3.97
N LEU A 377 -41.62 -22.84 3.31
CA LEU A 377 -42.59 -23.30 2.31
C LEU A 377 -43.96 -23.61 2.94
N LEU A 378 -43.99 -24.25 4.11
CA LEU A 378 -45.25 -24.61 4.78
C LEU A 378 -45.99 -23.37 5.31
N ASP A 379 -45.28 -22.38 5.84
CA ASP A 379 -45.87 -21.13 6.27
C ASP A 379 -46.51 -20.36 5.10
N THR A 380 -45.86 -20.36 3.94
CA THR A 380 -46.43 -19.74 2.72
C THR A 380 -47.63 -20.53 2.18
N LEU A 381 -47.57 -21.87 2.17
CA LEU A 381 -48.70 -22.72 1.81
C LEU A 381 -49.90 -22.49 2.74
N LYS A 382 -49.71 -22.54 4.06
CA LYS A 382 -50.75 -22.26 5.07
C LYS A 382 -51.45 -20.92 4.84
N LYS A 383 -50.69 -19.89 4.44
CA LYS A 383 -51.25 -18.55 4.22
C LYS A 383 -52.09 -18.45 2.94
N TYR A 384 -51.65 -19.06 1.83
CA TYR A 384 -52.23 -18.79 0.50
C TYR A 384 -53.07 -19.94 -0.08
N LEU A 385 -52.82 -21.19 0.32
CA LEU A 385 -53.55 -22.38 -0.14
C LEU A 385 -55.06 -22.34 0.14
N PRO A 386 -55.57 -21.90 1.30
CA PRO A 386 -57.02 -21.89 1.57
C PRO A 386 -57.81 -20.89 0.69
N ASN A 387 -57.13 -19.97 0.00
CA ASN A 387 -57.78 -19.00 -0.90
C ASN A 387 -58.08 -19.58 -2.29
N VAL A 388 -57.49 -20.72 -2.65
CA VAL A 388 -57.70 -21.38 -3.95
C VAL A 388 -58.94 -22.27 -3.87
N GLN A 389 -60.05 -21.77 -4.44
CA GLN A 389 -61.35 -22.45 -4.37
C GLN A 389 -61.55 -23.56 -5.40
N ASP A 390 -60.76 -23.57 -6.49
CA ASP A 390 -60.86 -24.59 -7.53
C ASP A 390 -60.09 -25.86 -7.11
N ARG A 391 -60.82 -26.97 -7.01
CA ARG A 391 -60.27 -28.27 -6.62
C ARG A 391 -59.22 -28.79 -7.62
N ALA A 392 -59.39 -28.53 -8.91
CA ALA A 392 -58.44 -29.00 -9.92
C ALA A 392 -57.09 -28.27 -9.85
N THR A 393 -57.09 -26.97 -9.57
CA THR A 393 -55.87 -26.17 -9.40
C THR A 393 -55.19 -26.47 -8.07
N ARG A 394 -55.97 -26.67 -7.00
CA ARG A 394 -55.47 -27.16 -5.71
C ARG A 394 -54.75 -28.49 -5.86
N ASP A 395 -55.38 -29.50 -6.47
CA ASP A 395 -54.76 -30.82 -6.73
C ASP A 395 -53.45 -30.70 -7.54
N SER A 396 -53.41 -29.79 -8.52
CA SER A 396 -52.22 -29.50 -9.34
C SER A 396 -51.08 -28.90 -8.52
N LEU A 397 -51.37 -27.89 -7.69
CA LEU A 397 -50.39 -27.24 -6.80
C LEU A 397 -49.85 -28.22 -5.77
N LEU A 398 -50.71 -29.04 -5.16
CA LEU A 398 -50.30 -30.08 -4.22
C LEU A 398 -49.40 -31.11 -4.89
N THR A 399 -49.75 -31.54 -6.10
CA THR A 399 -48.89 -32.44 -6.88
C THR A 399 -47.50 -31.81 -7.13
N GLN A 400 -47.43 -30.50 -7.41
CA GLN A 400 -46.13 -29.79 -7.55
C GLN A 400 -45.34 -29.75 -6.24
N VAL A 401 -46.00 -29.55 -5.10
CA VAL A 401 -45.36 -29.61 -3.78
C VAL A 401 -44.85 -31.03 -3.48
N LEU A 402 -45.60 -32.08 -3.83
CA LEU A 402 -45.11 -33.46 -3.70
C LEU A 402 -43.91 -33.75 -4.62
N TYR A 403 -43.89 -33.20 -5.85
CA TYR A 403 -42.70 -33.28 -6.71
C TYR A 403 -41.50 -32.50 -6.13
N CYS A 404 -41.74 -31.41 -5.40
CA CYS A 404 -40.72 -30.69 -4.66
C CYS A 404 -40.18 -31.55 -3.51
N ALA A 405 -41.06 -32.15 -2.70
CA ALA A 405 -40.71 -33.06 -1.61
C ALA A 405 -39.91 -34.26 -2.12
N ALA A 406 -40.34 -34.90 -3.21
CA ALA A 406 -39.60 -36.01 -3.82
C ALA A 406 -38.21 -35.58 -4.33
N SER A 407 -38.08 -34.38 -4.92
CA SER A 407 -36.77 -33.88 -5.37
C SER A 407 -35.81 -33.57 -4.23
N LEU A 408 -36.32 -33.07 -3.10
CA LEU A 408 -35.54 -32.77 -1.90
C LEU A 408 -35.25 -34.04 -1.06
N GLY A 409 -36.16 -35.03 -1.10
CA GLY A 409 -36.00 -36.33 -0.45
C GLY A 409 -34.84 -37.15 -1.01
N ARG A 410 -34.55 -37.05 -2.32
CA ARG A 410 -33.30 -37.59 -2.92
C ARG A 410 -32.04 -37.00 -2.28
N LEU A 411 -32.16 -35.84 -1.67
CA LEU A 411 -31.07 -35.10 -1.03
C LEU A 411 -31.17 -35.16 0.50
N GLY A 412 -31.94 -36.10 1.07
CA GLY A 412 -32.02 -36.33 2.52
C GLY A 412 -33.02 -35.46 3.29
N GLY A 413 -33.80 -34.61 2.60
CA GLY A 413 -34.80 -33.74 3.21
C GLY A 413 -36.22 -34.08 2.76
N ASP A 414 -36.69 -35.31 3.00
CA ASP A 414 -38.07 -35.68 2.69
C ASP A 414 -39.04 -35.08 3.71
N PHE A 415 -39.95 -34.23 3.24
CA PHE A 415 -40.99 -33.60 4.06
C PHE A 415 -42.41 -33.99 3.61
N SER A 416 -42.54 -35.05 2.79
CA SER A 416 -43.85 -35.57 2.38
C SER A 416 -44.74 -35.93 3.57
N MET A 417 -44.15 -36.36 4.69
CA MET A 417 -44.85 -36.66 5.94
C MET A 417 -45.21 -35.41 6.76
N ILE A 418 -44.48 -34.30 6.59
CA ILE A 418 -44.78 -33.05 7.31
C ILE A 418 -45.97 -32.35 6.65
N LEU A 419 -46.11 -32.49 5.33
CA LEU A 419 -47.28 -32.01 4.59
C LEU A 419 -48.58 -32.66 5.07
N THR A 420 -48.57 -33.93 5.49
CA THR A 420 -49.80 -34.58 5.98
C THR A 420 -50.32 -33.97 7.29
N PHE A 421 -49.44 -33.40 8.11
CA PHE A 421 -49.83 -32.70 9.34
C PHE A 421 -50.34 -31.27 9.10
N LEU A 422 -50.10 -30.69 7.91
CA LEU A 422 -50.50 -29.32 7.60
C LEU A 422 -52.03 -29.17 7.48
N GLU A 423 -52.73 -30.24 7.10
CA GLU A 423 -54.18 -30.25 6.85
C GLU A 423 -54.98 -31.19 7.73
N GLU A 424 -54.36 -31.85 8.72
CA GLU A 424 -55.10 -32.44 9.84
C GLU A 424 -55.87 -31.37 10.66
N GLU A 425 -55.51 -30.08 10.52
CA GLU A 425 -56.24 -28.96 11.11
C GLU A 425 -57.42 -28.45 10.24
N GLY A 426 -57.67 -29.02 9.05
CA GLY A 426 -58.75 -28.63 8.13
C GLY A 426 -59.70 -29.78 7.76
N GLU A 427 -60.96 -29.45 7.45
CA GLU A 427 -62.07 -30.40 7.15
C GLU A 427 -61.90 -31.24 5.85
N ASP A 428 -60.82 -31.05 5.09
CA ASP A 428 -60.59 -31.60 3.73
C ASP A 428 -59.61 -32.80 3.70
N THR A 429 -59.63 -33.68 4.71
CA THR A 429 -58.66 -34.80 4.85
C THR A 429 -58.76 -35.87 3.76
N GLU A 430 -59.93 -36.06 3.13
CA GLU A 430 -60.13 -37.11 2.12
C GLU A 430 -59.50 -36.79 0.77
N GLU A 431 -59.49 -35.52 0.35
CA GLU A 431 -58.95 -35.12 -0.95
C GLU A 431 -57.42 -35.30 -1.01
N TRP A 432 -56.75 -35.06 0.12
CA TRP A 432 -55.31 -35.23 0.29
C TRP A 432 -54.84 -36.67 0.23
N VAL A 433 -55.56 -37.56 0.90
CA VAL A 433 -55.24 -38.99 0.87
C VAL A 433 -55.32 -39.52 -0.57
N ASP A 434 -56.26 -39.01 -1.37
CA ASP A 434 -56.39 -39.37 -2.78
C ASP A 434 -55.26 -38.80 -3.65
N VAL A 435 -54.83 -37.56 -3.44
CA VAL A 435 -53.69 -36.95 -4.16
C VAL A 435 -52.37 -37.65 -3.79
N ILE A 436 -52.12 -37.92 -2.50
CA ILE A 436 -50.95 -38.68 -2.04
C ILE A 436 -50.97 -40.10 -2.61
N ARG A 437 -52.12 -40.78 -2.62
CA ARG A 437 -52.27 -42.13 -3.19
C ARG A 437 -52.01 -42.10 -4.70
N LYS A 438 -52.55 -41.12 -5.43
CA LYS A 438 -52.28 -40.92 -6.87
C LYS A 438 -50.79 -40.63 -7.12
N HIS A 439 -50.17 -39.74 -6.34
CA HIS A 439 -48.76 -39.41 -6.47
C HIS A 439 -47.85 -40.60 -6.15
N ARG A 440 -48.13 -41.38 -5.10
CA ARG A 440 -47.38 -42.60 -4.75
C ARG A 440 -47.43 -43.65 -5.87
N VAL A 441 -48.60 -43.80 -6.52
CA VAL A 441 -48.76 -44.68 -7.69
C VAL A 441 -47.98 -44.15 -8.89
N LEU A 442 -47.99 -42.84 -9.15
CA LEU A 442 -47.25 -42.21 -10.25
C LEU A 442 -45.72 -42.26 -10.03
N ALA A 443 -45.26 -41.99 -8.81
CA ALA A 443 -43.86 -42.08 -8.42
C ALA A 443 -43.33 -43.52 -8.54
N GLY A 444 -44.08 -44.51 -8.02
CA GLY A 444 -43.72 -45.92 -8.17
C GLY A 444 -43.69 -46.39 -9.64
N LYS A 445 -44.56 -45.83 -10.49
CA LYS A 445 -44.55 -46.09 -11.94
C LYS A 445 -43.32 -45.47 -12.61
N LEU A 446 -42.92 -44.26 -12.23
CA LEU A 446 -41.71 -43.60 -12.72
C LEU A 446 -40.44 -44.33 -12.27
N GLU A 447 -40.36 -44.77 -11.02
CA GLU A 447 -39.23 -45.56 -10.50
C GLU A 447 -39.11 -46.90 -11.21
N SER A 448 -40.22 -47.58 -11.50
CA SER A 448 -40.22 -48.82 -12.29
C SER A 448 -39.76 -48.60 -13.74
N MET A 449 -40.06 -47.43 -14.33
CA MET A 449 -39.63 -47.08 -15.69
C MET A 449 -38.16 -46.65 -15.75
N VAL A 450 -37.63 -46.02 -14.69
CA VAL A 450 -36.22 -45.66 -14.60
C VAL A 450 -35.37 -46.90 -14.31
N GLY A 451 -35.80 -47.78 -13.41
CA GLY A 451 -35.13 -49.05 -13.13
C GLY A 451 -35.10 -50.00 -14.34
N ALA A 452 -36.14 -49.99 -15.18
CA ALA A 452 -36.18 -50.78 -16.43
C ALA A 452 -35.31 -50.22 -17.57
N ARG A 453 -34.70 -49.05 -17.39
CA ARG A 453 -33.82 -48.40 -18.39
C ARG A 453 -32.34 -48.48 -18.01
N GLU A 454 -32.03 -48.87 -16.77
CA GLU A 454 -30.67 -49.12 -16.27
C GLU A 454 -30.31 -50.62 -16.21
N SER A 455 -31.27 -51.51 -16.52
CA SER A 455 -31.08 -52.94 -16.83
C SER A 455 -31.09 -53.18 -18.34
#